data_AF-A0A165J6B3-F1
#
_entry.id   AF-A0A165J6B3-F1
#
_cell.length_a   1.000
_cell.length_b   1.000
_cell.length_c   1.000
_cell.angle_alpha   90.00
_cell.angle_beta   90.00
_cell.angle_gamma   90.00
#
_symmetry.space_group_name_H-M   'P 1'
#
loop_
_entity.id
_entity.type
_entity.pdbx_description
1 polymer ?
#
loop_
_entity_poly.entity_id
_entity_poly.type
_entity_poly.pdbx_seq_one_letter_code
_entity_poly.pdbx_strand_id
1 'polypeptide(L)'
;MEKSDKCILRSVIAACYTPFELLIHDPMALLLNLWTSILRGILYLFFNAFPIVFREHGLTLQQTGLTFLILGTGNLIGTSTQFFISGPPDQPQLEKYHGVPPLETRLFIGMAGGLLVPLSLFWFAFSTYPGVHWIVPVLAGIPFGCGGIWIFTSVFTCLVSTYRPVAASALASNGFLRSVFAAAFPLFSTYM
;
A
#
# COMPACT_ATOMS: atom_id res chain seq x y z
N MET A 1 -2.22 36.15 23.13
CA MET A 1 -2.69 34.86 22.55
C MET A 1 -2.84 34.91 21.03
N GLU A 2 -3.08 36.07 20.39
CA GLU A 2 -3.29 36.19 18.92
C GLU A 2 -2.05 35.94 18.02
N LYS A 3 -0.82 35.93 18.56
CA LYS A 3 0.41 35.64 17.79
C LYS A 3 0.63 34.14 17.56
N SER A 4 -0.04 33.27 18.31
CA SER A 4 0.08 31.81 18.20
C SER A 4 -0.70 31.26 16.99
N ASP A 5 -1.90 31.79 16.73
CA ASP A 5 -2.75 31.33 15.62
C ASP A 5 -2.21 31.69 14.23
N LYS A 6 -1.53 32.84 14.09
CA LYS A 6 -0.85 33.21 12.82
C LYS A 6 0.35 32.30 12.52
N CYS A 7 1.03 31.79 13.56
CA CYS A 7 2.09 30.79 13.41
C CYS A 7 1.51 29.44 13.03
N ILE A 8 0.42 28.99 13.67
CA ILE A 8 -0.21 27.71 13.36
C ILE A 8 -0.80 27.72 11.95
N LEU A 9 -1.52 28.78 11.56
CA LEU A 9 -2.08 28.92 10.21
C LEU A 9 -0.99 28.94 9.14
N ARG A 10 0.13 29.65 9.37
CA ARG A 10 1.28 29.61 8.46
C ARG A 10 1.94 28.25 8.41
N SER A 11 2.06 27.55 9.55
CA SER A 11 2.58 26.17 9.59
C SER A 11 1.65 25.18 8.89
N VAL A 12 0.32 25.38 8.94
CA VAL A 12 -0.66 24.57 8.22
C VAL A 12 -0.61 24.85 6.72
N ILE A 13 -0.55 26.13 6.31
CA ILE A 13 -0.43 26.51 4.89
C ILE A 13 0.91 26.02 4.33
N ALA A 14 2.01 26.18 5.08
CA ALA A 14 3.30 25.61 4.73
C ALA A 14 3.19 24.08 4.63
N ALA A 15 2.62 23.40 5.64
CA ALA A 15 2.44 21.95 5.62
C ALA A 15 1.56 21.43 4.48
N CYS A 16 0.69 22.27 3.89
CA CYS A 16 -0.10 21.96 2.69
C CYS A 16 0.68 22.21 1.38
N TYR A 17 1.64 23.14 1.35
CA TYR A 17 2.45 23.43 0.16
C TYR A 17 3.73 22.57 0.07
N THR A 18 4.41 22.37 1.20
CA THR A 18 5.57 21.49 1.38
C THR A 18 5.40 20.09 0.78
N PRO A 19 4.25 19.38 0.86
CA PRO A 19 4.08 18.06 0.24
C PRO A 19 4.13 18.07 -1.28
N PHE A 20 3.70 19.17 -1.94
CA PHE A 20 3.80 19.32 -3.40
C PHE A 20 5.21 19.71 -3.81
N GLU A 21 5.87 20.56 -3.03
CA GLU A 21 7.26 20.96 -3.25
C GLU A 21 8.23 19.79 -3.08
N LEU A 22 8.05 18.97 -2.03
CA LEU A 22 8.81 17.72 -1.85
C LEU A 22 8.59 16.76 -3.02
N LEU A 23 7.36 16.66 -3.52
CA LEU A 23 7.05 15.72 -4.59
C LEU A 23 7.71 16.13 -5.91
N ILE A 24 7.83 17.43 -6.17
CA ILE A 24 8.45 17.96 -7.40
C ILE A 24 9.99 17.96 -7.30
N HIS A 25 10.53 18.25 -6.12
CA HIS A 25 11.97 18.46 -5.94
C HIS A 25 12.74 17.20 -5.56
N ASP A 26 12.10 16.23 -4.90
CA ASP A 26 12.71 14.98 -4.45
C ASP A 26 12.21 13.78 -5.28
N PRO A 27 12.96 13.33 -6.29
CA PRO A 27 12.52 12.27 -7.20
C PRO A 27 12.32 10.92 -6.47
N MET A 28 13.06 10.68 -5.39
CA MET A 28 12.92 9.46 -4.58
C MET A 28 11.54 9.38 -3.91
N ALA A 29 11.07 10.49 -3.31
CA ALA A 29 9.75 10.53 -2.68
C ALA A 29 8.64 10.34 -3.72
N LEU A 30 8.78 10.95 -4.90
CA LEU A 30 7.84 10.80 -6.00
C LEU A 30 7.72 9.32 -6.42
N LEU A 31 8.84 8.62 -6.63
CA LEU A 31 8.86 7.22 -7.03
C LEU A 31 8.19 6.30 -5.99
N LEU A 32 8.49 6.48 -4.70
CA LEU A 32 7.89 5.68 -3.62
C LEU A 32 6.40 5.95 -3.46
N ASN A 33 5.99 7.22 -3.58
CA ASN A 33 4.58 7.60 -3.53
C ASN A 33 3.82 7.09 -4.76
N LEU A 34 4.42 7.16 -5.95
CA LEU A 34 3.84 6.62 -7.17
C LEU A 34 3.65 5.11 -7.07
N TRP A 35 4.65 4.40 -6.55
CA TRP A 35 4.59 2.94 -6.36
C TRP A 35 3.42 2.54 -5.46
N THR A 36 3.30 3.13 -4.26
CA THR A 36 2.19 2.85 -3.34
C THR A 36 0.82 3.31 -3.87
N SER A 37 0.79 4.34 -4.71
CA SER A 37 -0.44 4.85 -5.34
C SER A 37 -0.94 3.93 -6.43
N ILE A 38 -0.06 3.41 -7.30
CA ILE A 38 -0.40 2.42 -8.32
C ILE A 38 -0.95 1.15 -7.68
N LEU A 39 -0.30 0.65 -6.62
CA LEU A 39 -0.79 -0.49 -5.84
C LEU A 39 -2.21 -0.27 -5.31
N ARG A 40 -2.50 0.93 -4.82
CA ARG A 40 -3.85 1.26 -4.36
C ARG A 40 -4.84 1.28 -5.52
N GLY A 41 -4.47 1.84 -6.67
CA GLY A 41 -5.30 1.80 -7.87
C GLY A 41 -5.66 0.36 -8.29
N ILE A 42 -4.66 -0.52 -8.35
CA ILE A 42 -4.85 -1.94 -8.68
C ILE A 42 -5.77 -2.63 -7.67
N LEU A 43 -5.61 -2.35 -6.37
CA LEU A 43 -6.47 -2.92 -5.32
C LEU A 43 -7.94 -2.51 -5.50
N TYR A 44 -8.21 -1.28 -5.94
CA TYR A 44 -9.58 -0.84 -6.25
C TYR A 44 -10.13 -1.44 -7.55
N LEU A 45 -9.28 -1.68 -8.57
CA LEU A 45 -9.67 -2.45 -9.75
C LEU A 45 -10.03 -3.88 -9.37
N PHE A 46 -9.24 -4.49 -8.50
CA PHE A 46 -9.48 -5.84 -7.98
C PHE A 46 -10.83 -5.94 -7.26
N PHE A 47 -11.20 -4.92 -6.47
CA PHE A 47 -12.52 -4.84 -5.84
C PHE A 47 -13.68 -4.81 -6.85
N ASN A 48 -13.49 -4.22 -8.03
CA ASN A 48 -14.49 -4.23 -9.11
C ASN A 48 -14.48 -5.54 -9.91
N ALA A 49 -13.30 -6.14 -10.13
CA ALA A 49 -13.16 -7.37 -10.91
C ALA A 49 -13.73 -8.61 -10.18
N PHE A 50 -13.59 -8.67 -8.84
CA PHE A 50 -14.10 -9.78 -8.02
C PHE A 50 -15.58 -10.09 -8.25
N PRO A 51 -16.52 -9.15 -8.07
CA PRO A 51 -17.94 -9.43 -8.25
C PRO A 51 -18.29 -9.84 -9.68
N ILE A 52 -17.53 -9.42 -10.69
CA ILE A 52 -17.73 -9.83 -12.09
C ILE A 52 -17.42 -11.32 -12.25
N VAL A 53 -16.27 -11.79 -11.75
CA VAL A 53 -15.85 -13.20 -11.85
C VAL A 53 -16.73 -14.13 -11.01
N PHE A 54 -17.17 -13.69 -9.83
CA PHE A 54 -18.04 -14.51 -8.97
C PHE A 54 -19.49 -14.57 -9.44
N ARG A 55 -19.93 -13.60 -10.24
CA ARG A 55 -21.24 -13.63 -10.90
C ARG A 55 -21.29 -14.72 -11.98
N GLU A 56 -20.21 -14.90 -12.74
CA GLU A 56 -20.08 -16.01 -13.70
C GLU A 56 -20.08 -17.39 -13.02
N HIS A 57 -19.65 -17.47 -11.76
CA HIS A 57 -19.70 -18.69 -10.95
C HIS A 57 -21.05 -18.92 -10.24
N GLY A 58 -22.05 -18.06 -10.47
CA GLY A 58 -23.40 -18.21 -9.91
C GLY A 58 -23.50 -17.95 -8.40
N LEU A 59 -22.51 -17.31 -7.79
CA LEU A 59 -22.54 -17.00 -6.35
C LEU A 59 -23.54 -15.88 -6.05
N THR A 60 -24.18 -15.98 -4.89
CA THR A 60 -25.07 -14.93 -4.38
C THR A 60 -24.28 -13.67 -4.00
N LEU A 61 -24.94 -12.52 -3.99
CA LEU A 61 -24.32 -11.23 -3.64
C LEU A 61 -23.67 -11.25 -2.24
N GLN A 62 -24.29 -11.97 -1.29
CA GLN A 62 -23.79 -12.12 0.07
C GLN A 62 -22.48 -12.93 0.11
N GLN A 63 -22.41 -14.03 -0.65
CA GLN A 63 -21.20 -14.87 -0.76
C GLN A 63 -20.03 -14.12 -1.43
N THR A 64 -20.34 -13.23 -2.38
CA THR A 64 -19.33 -12.36 -2.99
C THR A 64 -18.76 -11.37 -1.96
N GLY A 65 -19.59 -10.80 -1.09
CA GLY A 65 -19.14 -9.93 0.00
C GLY A 65 -18.22 -10.64 1.01
N LEU A 66 -18.54 -11.90 1.35
CA LEU A 66 -17.72 -12.75 2.23
C LEU A 66 -16.31 -12.98 1.68
N THR A 67 -16.17 -13.04 0.36
CA THR A 67 -14.87 -13.24 -0.30
C THR A 67 -13.87 -12.12 0.02
N PHE A 68 -14.34 -10.88 0.25
CA PHE A 68 -13.44 -9.77 0.59
C PHE A 68 -12.75 -9.93 1.95
N LEU A 69 -13.24 -10.81 2.83
CA LEU A 69 -12.55 -11.15 4.07
C LEU A 69 -11.17 -11.74 3.81
N ILE A 70 -10.95 -12.39 2.66
CA ILE A 70 -9.66 -12.97 2.31
C ILE A 70 -8.55 -11.91 2.20
N LEU A 71 -8.88 -10.71 1.70
CA LEU A 71 -7.96 -9.59 1.66
C LEU A 71 -7.61 -9.14 3.07
N GLY A 72 -8.59 -9.10 3.98
CA GLY A 72 -8.37 -8.85 5.41
C GLY A 72 -7.45 -9.88 6.03
N THR A 73 -7.69 -11.17 5.78
CA THR A 73 -6.82 -12.27 6.25
C THR A 73 -5.40 -12.15 5.69
N GLY A 74 -5.24 -11.80 4.41
CA GLY A 74 -3.94 -11.55 3.79
C GLY A 74 -3.17 -10.40 4.46
N ASN A 75 -3.87 -9.32 4.84
CA ASN A 75 -3.27 -8.21 5.59
C ASN A 75 -2.83 -8.64 7.00
N LEU A 76 -3.63 -9.46 7.70
CA LEU A 76 -3.27 -9.99 9.03
C LEU A 76 -2.04 -10.90 8.97
N ILE A 77 -1.99 -11.78 7.97
CA ILE A 77 -0.82 -12.65 7.73
C ILE A 77 0.40 -11.79 7.42
N GLY A 78 0.30 -10.83 6.50
CA GLY A 78 1.44 -9.98 6.13
C GLY A 78 1.96 -9.15 7.30
N THR A 79 1.08 -8.61 8.15
CA THR A 79 1.46 -7.86 9.36
C THR A 79 2.15 -8.78 10.37
N SER A 80 1.63 -9.99 10.56
CA SER A 80 2.22 -10.97 11.47
C SER A 80 3.60 -11.39 10.98
N THR A 81 3.75 -11.74 9.70
CA THR A 81 5.04 -12.12 9.11
C THR A 81 6.05 -10.99 9.22
N GLN A 82 5.64 -9.74 9.02
CA GLN A 82 6.52 -8.60 9.26
C GLN A 82 6.93 -8.49 10.73
N PHE A 83 6.01 -8.68 11.67
CA PHE A 83 6.35 -8.65 13.09
C PHE A 83 7.33 -9.76 13.49
N PHE A 84 7.23 -10.94 12.85
CA PHE A 84 8.15 -12.05 13.05
C PHE A 84 9.54 -11.81 12.41
N ILE A 85 9.58 -11.26 11.18
CA ILE A 85 10.84 -10.95 10.49
C ILE A 85 11.54 -9.77 11.15
N SER A 86 10.77 -8.74 11.53
CA SER A 86 11.21 -7.52 12.17
C SER A 86 10.95 -7.56 13.67
N GLY A 87 11.25 -8.68 14.34
CA GLY A 87 11.11 -8.87 15.80
C GLY A 87 11.69 -7.72 16.63
N PRO A 88 11.53 -7.74 17.98
CA PRO A 88 11.77 -6.59 18.86
C PRO A 88 13.02 -5.79 18.48
N PRO A 89 12.87 -4.46 18.45
CA PRO A 89 13.53 -3.55 17.51
C PRO A 89 15.03 -3.77 17.44
N ASP A 90 15.51 -4.16 16.26
CA ASP A 90 16.82 -3.78 15.70
C ASP A 90 18.04 -3.82 16.67
N GLN A 91 18.08 -4.61 17.75
CA GLN A 91 19.29 -4.72 18.59
C GLN A 91 20.53 -5.13 17.79
N PRO A 92 20.48 -6.16 16.92
CA PRO A 92 21.66 -6.55 16.15
C PRO A 92 21.97 -5.65 14.94
N GLN A 93 21.04 -4.80 14.46
CA GLN A 93 21.29 -3.85 13.37
C GLN A 93 21.72 -2.47 13.87
N LEU A 94 21.23 -2.02 15.04
CA LEU A 94 21.74 -0.83 15.73
C LEU A 94 23.22 -1.00 16.12
N GLU A 95 23.61 -2.21 16.56
CA GLU A 95 25.00 -2.54 16.90
C GLU A 95 25.92 -2.59 15.68
N LYS A 96 25.42 -3.02 14.52
CA LYS A 96 26.23 -3.15 13.29
C LYS A 96 26.42 -1.83 12.52
N TYR A 97 25.51 -0.87 12.67
CA TYR A 97 25.48 0.36 11.88
C TYR A 97 25.51 1.67 12.71
N HIS A 98 26.05 1.63 13.94
CA HIS A 98 26.23 2.82 14.79
C HIS A 98 24.96 3.68 14.94
N GLY A 99 23.82 3.05 15.26
CA GLY A 99 22.62 3.76 15.69
C GLY A 99 21.69 4.30 14.60
N VAL A 100 22.03 4.18 13.31
CA VAL A 100 21.10 4.54 12.20
C VAL A 100 21.12 3.43 11.14
N PRO A 101 20.16 2.49 11.16
CA PRO A 101 20.10 1.46 10.12
C PRO A 101 19.90 2.09 8.74
N PRO A 102 20.62 1.62 7.69
CA PRO A 102 20.47 2.13 6.35
C PRO A 102 19.03 1.98 5.84
N LEU A 103 18.55 3.01 5.13
CA LEU A 103 17.20 3.06 4.54
C LEU A 103 16.92 1.87 3.61
N GLU A 104 17.95 1.32 2.97
CA GLU A 104 17.86 0.22 2.01
C GLU A 104 17.43 -1.11 2.65
N THR A 105 17.88 -1.37 3.90
CA THR A 105 17.52 -2.60 4.63
C THR A 105 16.00 -2.68 4.88
N ARG A 106 15.36 -1.51 5.02
CA ARG A 106 13.91 -1.40 5.23
C ARG A 106 13.11 -1.49 3.93
N LEU A 107 13.72 -1.10 2.81
CA LEU A 107 13.14 -1.21 1.48
C LEU A 107 13.15 -2.66 0.96
N PHE A 108 14.09 -3.49 1.42
CA PHE A 108 14.22 -4.89 1.00
C PHE A 108 12.94 -5.71 1.22
N ILE A 109 12.25 -5.49 2.35
CA ILE A 109 10.95 -6.15 2.64
C ILE A 109 9.89 -5.71 1.61
N GLY A 110 9.89 -4.44 1.22
CA GLY A 110 9.02 -3.90 0.18
C GLY A 110 9.32 -4.50 -1.20
N MET A 111 10.59 -4.74 -1.54
CA MET A 111 10.97 -5.38 -2.82
C MET A 111 10.41 -6.80 -2.93
N ALA A 112 10.41 -7.57 -1.83
CA ALA A 112 9.77 -8.88 -1.79
C ALA A 112 8.25 -8.78 -2.02
N GLY A 113 7.59 -7.78 -1.42
CA GLY A 113 6.18 -7.49 -1.70
C GLY A 113 5.93 -7.10 -3.17
N GLY A 114 6.86 -6.36 -3.78
CA GLY A 114 6.80 -5.94 -5.18
C GLY A 114 6.79 -7.09 -6.19
N LEU A 115 7.37 -8.24 -5.86
CA LEU A 115 7.29 -9.47 -6.65
C LEU A 115 6.02 -10.29 -6.36
N LEU A 116 5.56 -10.25 -5.11
CA LEU A 116 4.39 -11.00 -4.68
C LEU A 116 3.09 -10.46 -5.30
N VAL A 117 2.99 -9.14 -5.47
CA VAL A 117 1.83 -8.48 -6.09
C VAL A 117 1.59 -8.93 -7.54
N PRO A 118 2.54 -8.82 -8.49
CA PRO A 118 2.32 -9.32 -9.85
C PRO A 118 2.06 -10.82 -9.87
N LEU A 119 2.73 -11.60 -9.02
CA LEU A 119 2.50 -13.05 -8.93
C LEU A 119 1.06 -13.37 -8.51
N SER A 120 0.50 -12.63 -7.56
CA SER A 120 -0.92 -12.76 -7.19
C SER A 120 -1.89 -12.33 -8.29
N LEU A 121 -1.58 -11.28 -9.06
CA LEU A 121 -2.38 -10.85 -10.20
C LEU A 121 -2.38 -11.90 -11.32
N PHE A 122 -1.23 -12.50 -11.62
CA PHE A 122 -1.13 -13.60 -12.57
C PHE A 122 -1.92 -14.82 -12.09
N TRP A 123 -1.79 -15.18 -10.80
CA TRP A 123 -2.59 -16.26 -10.22
C TRP A 123 -4.09 -15.99 -10.41
N PHE A 124 -4.56 -14.80 -10.08
CA PHE A 124 -5.95 -14.41 -10.24
C PHE A 124 -6.42 -14.49 -11.71
N ALA A 125 -5.63 -13.98 -12.65
CA ALA A 125 -5.93 -14.03 -14.08
C ALA A 125 -6.08 -15.48 -14.59
N PHE A 126 -5.15 -16.38 -14.23
CA PHE A 126 -5.22 -17.79 -14.59
C PHE A 126 -6.37 -18.56 -13.90
N SER A 127 -6.93 -18.02 -12.82
CA SER A 127 -8.00 -18.68 -12.06
C SER A 127 -9.41 -18.22 -12.47
N THR A 128 -9.52 -17.43 -13.54
CA THR A 128 -10.79 -16.88 -14.04
C THR A 128 -11.56 -17.87 -14.93
N TYR A 129 -10.98 -19.02 -15.28
CA TYR A 129 -11.63 -20.01 -16.14
C TYR A 129 -12.85 -20.69 -15.47
N PRO A 130 -13.95 -20.93 -16.20
CA PRO A 130 -15.19 -21.52 -15.67
C PRO A 130 -15.06 -22.96 -15.17
N GLY A 131 -13.92 -23.63 -15.41
CA GLY A 131 -13.62 -24.97 -14.89
C GLY A 131 -12.90 -24.98 -13.54
N VAL A 132 -12.55 -23.81 -12.97
CA VAL A 132 -11.77 -23.70 -11.73
C VAL A 132 -12.71 -23.48 -10.54
N HIS A 133 -12.44 -24.14 -9.41
CA HIS A 133 -13.25 -23.98 -8.20
C HIS A 133 -13.15 -22.53 -7.68
N TRP A 134 -14.29 -21.93 -7.32
CA TRP A 134 -14.41 -20.54 -6.86
C TRP A 134 -13.40 -20.15 -5.77
N ILE A 135 -12.93 -21.09 -4.95
CA ILE A 135 -11.94 -20.86 -3.88
C ILE A 135 -10.56 -20.44 -4.39
N VAL A 136 -10.16 -20.86 -5.60
CA VAL A 136 -8.81 -20.60 -6.15
C VAL A 136 -8.58 -19.11 -6.43
N PRO A 137 -9.47 -18.38 -7.13
CA PRO A 137 -9.33 -16.93 -7.28
C PRO A 137 -9.49 -16.17 -5.96
N VAL A 138 -10.26 -16.70 -4.99
CA VAL A 138 -10.34 -16.14 -3.63
C VAL A 138 -8.98 -16.18 -2.94
N LEU A 139 -8.30 -17.33 -2.98
CA LEU A 139 -7.01 -17.53 -2.32
C LEU A 139 -5.90 -16.66 -2.92
N ALA A 140 -5.98 -16.29 -4.20
CA ALA A 140 -5.07 -15.34 -4.82
C ALA A 140 -5.09 -13.94 -4.15
N GLY A 141 -6.18 -13.59 -3.44
CA GLY A 141 -6.27 -12.37 -2.65
C GLY A 141 -5.35 -12.35 -1.40
N ILE A 142 -4.93 -13.50 -0.87
CA ILE A 142 -4.01 -13.59 0.27
C ILE A 142 -2.63 -13.00 -0.07
N PRO A 143 -1.90 -13.49 -1.11
CA PRO A 143 -0.59 -12.93 -1.46
C PRO A 143 -0.68 -11.48 -1.91
N PHE A 144 -1.79 -11.07 -2.53
CA PHE A 144 -2.03 -9.67 -2.88
C PHE A 144 -2.12 -8.76 -1.64
N GLY A 145 -2.91 -9.14 -0.64
CA GLY A 145 -3.02 -8.41 0.63
C GLY A 145 -1.71 -8.39 1.42
N CYS A 146 -0.98 -9.50 1.44
CA CYS A 146 0.32 -9.63 2.09
C CYS A 146 1.39 -8.73 1.43
N GLY A 147 1.49 -8.75 0.09
CA GLY A 147 2.42 -7.90 -0.64
C GLY A 147 2.10 -6.41 -0.50
N GLY A 148 0.80 -6.06 -0.52
CA GLY A 148 0.34 -4.69 -0.30
C GLY A 148 0.74 -4.12 1.06
N ILE A 149 0.59 -4.89 2.13
CA ILE A 149 0.97 -4.41 3.48
C ILE A 149 2.48 -4.25 3.62
N TRP A 150 3.29 -5.17 3.07
CA TRP A 150 4.76 -5.10 3.10
C TRP A 150 5.31 -3.89 2.34
N ILE A 151 4.72 -3.55 1.19
CA ILE A 151 5.13 -2.35 0.46
C ILE A 151 4.72 -1.09 1.23
N PHE A 152 3.48 -1.06 1.74
CA PHE A 152 2.96 0.11 2.44
C PHE A 152 3.79 0.46 3.68
N THR A 153 4.08 -0.53 4.52
CA THR A 153 4.88 -0.35 5.73
C THR A 153 6.34 0.00 5.41
N SER A 154 6.99 -0.63 4.42
CA SER A 154 8.37 -0.28 4.03
C SER A 154 8.48 1.16 3.57
N VAL A 155 7.53 1.60 2.74
CA VAL A 155 7.48 2.98 2.23
C VAL A 155 7.16 3.95 3.37
N PHE A 156 6.17 3.66 4.22
CA PHE A 156 5.82 4.50 5.36
C PHE A 156 7.02 4.71 6.31
N THR A 157 7.70 3.63 6.69
CA THR A 157 8.88 3.70 7.54
C THR A 157 10.05 4.43 6.87
N CYS A 158 10.24 4.26 5.55
CA CYS A 158 11.25 4.96 4.78
C CYS A 158 11.00 6.48 4.74
N LEU A 159 9.76 6.91 4.47
CA LEU A 159 9.39 8.33 4.45
C LEU A 159 9.61 8.98 5.82
N VAL A 160 9.15 8.34 6.91
CA VAL A 160 9.30 8.89 8.26
C VAL A 160 10.77 9.01 8.66
N SER A 161 11.60 8.04 8.28
CA SER A 161 13.02 8.02 8.65
C SER A 161 13.84 9.06 7.87
N THR A 162 13.55 9.24 6.58
CA THR A 162 14.25 10.19 5.70
C THR A 162 13.84 11.64 5.97
N TYR A 163 12.54 11.87 6.22
CA TYR A 163 11.96 13.21 6.29
C TYR A 163 11.57 13.63 7.72
N ARG A 164 12.28 13.20 8.78
CA ARG A 164 11.92 13.52 10.19
C ARG A 164 11.41 14.95 10.45
N PRO A 165 12.04 16.04 9.94
CA PRO A 165 11.54 17.40 10.19
C PRO A 165 10.24 17.75 9.42
N VAL A 166 9.94 17.06 8.32
CA VAL A 166 8.75 17.27 7.47
C VAL A 166 7.92 15.99 7.28
N ALA A 167 8.00 15.06 8.23
CA ALA A 167 7.46 13.70 8.10
C ALA A 167 5.93 13.70 7.94
N ALA A 168 5.25 14.59 8.67
CA ALA A 168 3.80 14.75 8.57
C ALA A 168 3.36 15.16 7.15
N SER A 169 4.07 16.12 6.53
CA SER A 169 3.81 16.55 5.16
C SER A 169 4.16 15.46 4.14
N ALA A 170 5.27 14.75 4.33
CA ALA A 170 5.64 13.64 3.44
C ALA A 170 4.59 12.52 3.45
N LEU A 171 4.04 12.17 4.62
CA LEU A 171 2.94 11.23 4.77
C LEU A 171 1.62 11.75 4.18
N ALA A 172 1.34 13.06 4.31
CA ALA A 172 0.18 13.68 3.70
C ALA A 172 0.25 13.59 2.16
N SER A 173 1.42 13.82 1.57
CA SER A 173 1.65 13.66 0.13
C SER A 173 1.42 12.22 -0.33
N ASN A 174 1.93 11.23 0.43
CA ASN A 174 1.68 9.82 0.17
C ASN A 174 0.18 9.50 0.17
N GLY A 175 -0.56 9.98 1.19
CA GLY A 175 -2.00 9.80 1.31
C GLY A 175 -2.80 10.47 0.19
N PHE A 176 -2.38 11.66 -0.24
CA PHE A 176 -3.00 12.41 -1.33
C PHE A 176 -2.91 11.66 -2.66
N LEU A 177 -1.69 11.33 -3.12
CA LEU A 177 -1.48 10.62 -4.40
C LEU A 177 -2.23 9.30 -4.44
N ARG A 178 -2.20 8.58 -3.33
CA ARG A 178 -2.87 7.32 -3.15
C ARG A 178 -4.40 7.43 -3.23
N SER A 179 -4.96 8.55 -2.79
CA SER A 179 -6.39 8.83 -2.91
C SER A 179 -6.76 9.24 -4.33
N VAL A 180 -5.91 10.03 -5.00
CA VAL A 180 -6.08 10.41 -6.41
C VAL A 180 -6.09 9.16 -7.30
N PHE A 181 -5.14 8.24 -7.12
CA PHE A 181 -5.09 6.99 -7.88
C PHE A 181 -6.28 6.06 -7.53
N ALA A 182 -6.67 5.98 -6.26
CA ALA A 182 -7.85 5.21 -5.86
C ALA A 182 -9.16 5.76 -6.46
N ALA A 183 -9.25 7.07 -6.74
CA ALA A 183 -10.39 7.68 -7.42
C ALA A 183 -10.31 7.54 -8.95
N ALA A 184 -9.11 7.68 -9.53
CA ALA A 184 -8.90 7.63 -10.98
C ALA A 184 -9.07 6.21 -11.55
N PHE A 185 -8.55 5.18 -10.87
CA PHE A 185 -8.53 3.81 -11.39
C PHE A 185 -9.93 3.20 -11.60
N PRO A 186 -10.87 3.32 -10.65
CA PRO A 186 -12.25 2.87 -10.85
C PRO A 186 -12.94 3.54 -12.04
N LEU A 187 -12.61 4.80 -12.34
CA LEU A 187 -13.20 5.54 -13.46
C LEU A 187 -12.93 4.85 -14.81
N PHE A 188 -11.76 4.21 -14.95
CA PHE A 188 -11.41 3.43 -16.13
C PHE A 188 -12.01 2.01 -16.11
N SER A 189 -12.39 1.51 -14.93
CA SER A 189 -12.98 0.17 -14.78
C SER A 189 -14.43 0.11 -15.23
N THR A 190 -15.16 1.23 -15.25
CA THR A 190 -16.59 1.30 -15.62
C THR A 190 -16.89 1.19 -17.11
N TYR A 191 -15.96 0.68 -17.92
CA TYR A 191 -16.16 0.50 -19.36
C TYR A 191 -16.04 -0.96 -19.80
N MET A 192 -16.80 -1.87 -19.17
CA MET A 192 -17.09 -3.23 -19.71
C MET A 192 -18.46 -3.69 -19.21
#